data_AF-A0A6I6A0I3-F1
#
_entry.id   AF-A0A6I6A0I3-F1
#
_cell.length_a   1.000
_cell.length_b   1.000
_cell.length_c   1.000
_cell.angle_alpha   90.00
_cell.angle_beta   90.00
_cell.angle_gamma   90.00
#
_symmetry.space_group_name_H-M   'P 1'
#
loop_
_entity.id
_entity.type
_entity.pdbx_description
1 polymer ?
#
loop_
_entity_poly.entity_id
_entity_poly.type
_entity_poly.pdbx_seq_one_letter_code
_entity_poly.pdbx_strand_id
1 'polypeptide(L)'
;MRTAPLPPPDDPAVRRLLPDASREDPEVAAEFRRLTEDDLRARKIARLRCLWTALVHGEPGWPQDAFVVAPASADEVAATLTDLRLVLADRLEIRTDADSEALYDGLATAPEDDVRTYLASVYGALSWLQESLLAVMLAAHDARPPGGARSDD
;
A
#
# COMPACT_ATOMS: atom_id res chain seq x y z
N MET A 1 -25.14 -13.07 3.20
CA MET A 1 -24.03 -13.93 2.72
C MET A 1 -24.19 -14.06 1.21
N ARG A 2 -23.19 -13.71 0.41
CA ARG A 2 -23.26 -13.93 -1.05
C ARG A 2 -23.27 -15.44 -1.32
N THR A 3 -24.23 -15.91 -2.12
CA THR A 3 -24.42 -17.34 -2.43
C THR A 3 -23.94 -17.72 -3.82
N ALA A 4 -23.84 -16.75 -4.74
CA ALA A 4 -23.31 -16.97 -6.08
C ALA A 4 -21.77 -16.82 -6.11
N PRO A 5 -21.06 -17.52 -7.02
CA PRO A 5 -19.63 -17.31 -7.25
C PRO A 5 -19.31 -15.84 -7.54
N LEU A 6 -18.22 -15.34 -6.94
CA LEU A 6 -17.76 -13.97 -7.16
C LEU A 6 -16.68 -13.96 -8.26
N PRO A 7 -16.94 -13.33 -9.43
CA PRO A 7 -15.91 -13.20 -10.46
C PRO A 7 -14.76 -12.31 -9.97
N PRO A 8 -13.55 -12.46 -10.52
CA PRO A 8 -12.44 -11.55 -10.24
C PRO A 8 -12.81 -10.10 -10.60
N PRO A 9 -12.20 -9.10 -9.94
CA PRO A 9 -12.38 -7.70 -10.34
C PRO A 9 -11.96 -7.46 -11.79
N ASP A 10 -12.73 -6.65 -12.52
CA ASP A 10 -12.43 -6.27 -13.91
C ASP A 10 -11.22 -5.33 -13.99
N ASP A 11 -11.10 -4.42 -13.02
CA ASP A 11 -10.00 -3.47 -12.94
C ASP A 11 -8.67 -4.18 -12.57
N PRO A 12 -7.63 -4.08 -13.41
CA PRO A 12 -6.34 -4.75 -13.17
C PRO A 12 -5.64 -4.29 -11.90
N ALA A 13 -5.76 -3.02 -11.49
CA ALA A 13 -5.22 -2.54 -10.23
C ALA A 13 -5.96 -3.15 -9.04
N VAL A 14 -7.28 -3.22 -9.11
CA VAL A 14 -8.09 -3.83 -8.04
C VAL A 14 -7.80 -5.32 -7.94
N ARG A 15 -7.58 -6.01 -9.06
CA ARG A 15 -7.16 -7.43 -9.08
C ARG A 15 -5.80 -7.65 -8.41
N ARG A 16 -4.87 -6.70 -8.54
CA ARG A 16 -3.58 -6.74 -7.81
C ARG A 16 -3.76 -6.54 -6.30
N LEU A 17 -4.71 -5.68 -5.89
CA LEU A 17 -5.03 -5.47 -4.48
C LEU A 17 -5.76 -6.67 -3.86
N LEU A 18 -6.52 -7.41 -4.65
CA LEU A 18 -7.35 -8.54 -4.23
C LEU A 18 -6.93 -9.81 -4.99
N PRO A 19 -5.71 -10.33 -4.73
CA PRO A 19 -5.18 -11.46 -5.45
C PRO A 19 -5.94 -12.74 -5.12
N ASP A 20 -5.96 -13.66 -6.08
CA ASP A 20 -6.57 -14.97 -5.90
C ASP A 20 -5.76 -15.83 -4.92
N ALA A 21 -6.46 -16.53 -4.03
CA ALA A 21 -5.85 -17.44 -3.06
C ALA A 21 -5.30 -18.73 -3.71
N SER A 22 -5.72 -19.05 -4.93
CA SER A 22 -5.19 -20.15 -5.74
C SER A 22 -5.04 -19.72 -7.19
N ARG A 23 -3.89 -20.05 -7.78
CA ARG A 23 -3.61 -19.83 -9.21
C ARG A 23 -3.95 -21.05 -10.07
N GLU A 24 -4.03 -22.22 -9.45
CA GLU A 24 -4.19 -23.50 -10.13
C GLU A 24 -5.64 -24.00 -10.09
N ASP A 25 -6.42 -23.51 -9.12
CA ASP A 25 -7.80 -23.93 -8.89
C ASP A 25 -8.76 -22.72 -8.89
N PRO A 26 -9.46 -22.48 -10.01
CA PRO A 26 -10.41 -21.38 -10.15
C PRO A 26 -11.63 -21.49 -9.22
N GLU A 27 -12.04 -22.70 -8.84
CA GLU A 27 -13.19 -22.92 -7.94
C GLU A 27 -12.82 -22.53 -6.52
N VAL A 28 -11.65 -22.97 -6.04
CA VAL A 28 -11.10 -22.56 -4.74
C VAL A 28 -10.88 -21.04 -4.71
N ALA A 29 -10.36 -20.45 -5.78
CA ALA A 29 -10.20 -19.00 -5.86
C ALA A 29 -11.54 -18.26 -5.75
N ALA A 30 -12.57 -18.73 -6.47
CA ALA A 30 -13.91 -18.12 -6.43
C ALA A 30 -14.61 -18.28 -5.07
N GLU A 31 -14.46 -19.44 -4.43
CA GLU A 31 -14.95 -19.70 -3.06
C GLU A 31 -14.29 -18.75 -2.06
N PHE A 32 -12.95 -18.67 -2.09
CA PHE A 32 -12.20 -17.83 -1.18
C PHE A 32 -12.54 -16.34 -1.36
N ARG A 33 -12.63 -15.86 -2.60
CA ARG A 33 -13.08 -14.48 -2.88
C ARG A 33 -14.47 -14.23 -2.30
N ARG A 34 -15.42 -15.15 -2.53
CA ARG A 34 -16.79 -14.99 -2.01
C ARG A 34 -16.84 -14.88 -0.48
N LEU A 35 -15.95 -15.59 0.21
CA LEU A 35 -15.89 -15.61 1.67
C LEU A 35 -15.11 -14.43 2.28
N THR A 36 -14.10 -13.89 1.60
CA THR A 36 -13.11 -12.99 2.22
C THR A 36 -13.02 -11.59 1.61
N GLU A 37 -13.48 -11.40 0.37
CA GLU A 37 -13.18 -10.18 -0.39
C GLU A 37 -13.82 -8.93 0.23
N ASP A 38 -15.05 -9.05 0.76
CA ASP A 38 -15.73 -7.92 1.41
C ASP A 38 -14.97 -7.43 2.64
N ASP A 39 -14.47 -8.35 3.48
CA ASP A 39 -13.66 -8.02 4.66
C ASP A 39 -12.30 -7.43 4.28
N LEU A 40 -11.67 -7.97 3.21
CA LEU A 40 -10.41 -7.46 2.70
C LEU A 40 -10.57 -6.03 2.16
N ARG A 41 -11.64 -5.77 1.39
CA ARG A 41 -12.00 -4.42 0.91
C ARG A 41 -12.26 -3.47 2.07
N ALA A 42 -13.06 -3.88 3.04
CA ALA A 42 -13.36 -3.07 4.22
C ALA A 42 -12.09 -2.66 4.97
N ARG A 43 -11.16 -3.60 5.17
CA ARG A 43 -9.86 -3.35 5.82
C ARG A 43 -8.96 -2.42 5.02
N LYS A 44 -8.89 -2.56 3.70
CA LYS A 44 -8.14 -1.64 2.82
C LYS A 44 -8.71 -0.23 2.87
N ILE A 45 -10.03 -0.10 2.79
CA ILE A 45 -10.72 1.20 2.87
C ILE A 45 -10.52 1.85 4.25
N ALA A 46 -10.61 1.09 5.34
CA ALA A 46 -10.38 1.60 6.68
C ALA A 46 -8.95 2.16 6.82
N ARG A 47 -7.93 1.41 6.40
CA ARG A 47 -6.53 1.87 6.44
C ARG A 47 -6.28 3.11 5.57
N LEU A 48 -6.87 3.17 4.39
CA LEU A 48 -6.83 4.37 3.54
C LEU A 48 -7.45 5.59 4.22
N ARG A 49 -8.57 5.44 4.92
CA ARG A 49 -9.19 6.51 5.70
C ARG A 49 -8.32 6.97 6.86
N CYS A 50 -7.65 6.05 7.55
CA CYS A 50 -6.70 6.38 8.61
C CYS A 50 -5.51 7.19 8.05
N LEU A 51 -4.90 6.72 6.96
CA LEU A 51 -3.80 7.43 6.30
C LEU A 51 -4.23 8.83 5.84
N TRP A 52 -5.39 8.94 5.18
CA TRP A 52 -5.96 10.23 4.78
C TRP A 52 -6.16 11.17 5.97
N THR A 53 -6.71 10.65 7.07
CA THR A 53 -6.95 11.45 8.28
C THR A 53 -5.65 12.00 8.85
N ALA A 54 -4.61 11.16 8.94
CA ALA A 54 -3.29 11.55 9.42
C ALA A 54 -2.63 12.63 8.53
N LEU A 55 -2.77 12.51 7.21
CA LEU A 55 -2.22 13.50 6.26
C LEU A 55 -2.97 14.83 6.29
N VAL A 56 -4.29 14.82 6.44
CA VAL A 56 -5.12 16.04 6.35
C VAL A 56 -5.20 16.81 7.66
N HIS A 57 -5.25 16.11 8.79
CA HIS A 57 -5.42 16.76 10.10
C HIS A 57 -4.11 16.93 10.87
N GLY A 58 -3.06 16.22 10.47
CA GLY A 58 -1.78 16.19 11.18
C GLY A 58 -1.91 15.57 12.58
N GLU A 59 -0.86 15.72 13.37
CA GLU A 59 -0.81 15.26 14.76
C GLU A 59 -0.53 16.45 15.71
N PRO A 60 -1.34 16.65 16.77
CA PRO A 60 -1.09 17.70 17.74
C PRO A 60 0.32 17.64 18.36
N GLY A 61 0.97 18.80 18.45
CA GLY A 61 2.34 18.90 18.97
C GLY A 61 3.43 18.67 17.95
N TRP A 62 3.08 18.38 16.69
CA TRP A 62 4.00 18.30 15.56
C TRP A 62 3.80 19.46 14.57
N PRO A 63 4.80 19.75 13.71
CA PRO A 63 4.62 20.69 12.61
C PRO A 63 3.41 20.35 11.73
N GLN A 64 2.76 21.38 11.16
CA GLN A 64 1.53 21.20 10.37
C GLN A 64 1.73 20.33 9.12
N ASP A 65 2.93 20.33 8.56
CA ASP A 65 3.34 19.55 7.40
C ASP A 65 3.96 18.19 7.78
N ALA A 66 4.02 17.86 9.08
CA ALA A 66 4.56 16.59 9.53
C ALA A 66 3.55 15.45 9.30
N PHE A 67 4.00 14.41 8.60
CA PHE A 67 3.30 13.13 8.58
C PHE A 67 3.81 12.24 9.71
N VAL A 68 3.00 12.11 10.77
CA VAL A 68 3.38 11.36 11.97
C VAL A 68 2.81 9.95 11.92
N VAL A 69 3.70 8.96 12.11
CA VAL A 69 3.34 7.54 12.14
C VAL A 69 3.67 6.97 13.50
N ALA A 70 2.64 6.55 14.25
CA ALA A 70 2.84 5.86 15.52
C ALA A 70 3.44 4.46 15.28
N PRO A 71 4.34 3.96 16.14
CA PRO A 71 4.92 2.63 15.97
C PRO A 71 3.89 1.51 15.87
N ALA A 72 2.76 1.62 16.59
CA ALA A 72 1.69 0.62 16.57
C ALA A 72 0.92 0.56 15.24
N SER A 73 0.95 1.62 14.43
CA SER A 73 0.28 1.69 13.13
C SER A 73 1.24 1.61 11.95
N ALA A 74 2.54 1.46 12.19
CA ALA A 74 3.57 1.50 11.15
C ALA A 74 3.35 0.44 10.06
N ASP A 75 3.03 -0.80 10.46
CA ASP A 75 2.73 -1.89 9.52
C ASP A 75 1.50 -1.57 8.64
N GLU A 76 0.47 -0.98 9.23
CA GLU A 76 -0.75 -0.62 8.48
C GLU A 76 -0.50 0.52 7.49
N VAL A 77 0.29 1.53 7.89
CA VAL A 77 0.71 2.62 7.01
C VAL A 77 1.56 2.05 5.86
N ALA A 78 2.58 1.24 6.16
CA ALA A 78 3.42 0.61 5.14
C ALA A 78 2.58 -0.23 4.16
N ALA A 79 1.64 -1.03 4.65
CA ALA A 79 0.74 -1.80 3.80
C ALA A 79 -0.17 -0.91 2.93
N THR A 80 -0.60 0.24 3.44
CA THR A 80 -1.43 1.20 2.69
C THR A 80 -0.63 1.90 1.60
N LEU A 81 0.62 2.28 1.88
CA LEU A 81 1.54 2.83 0.90
C LEU A 81 1.81 1.82 -0.23
N THR A 82 2.01 0.54 0.11
CA THR A 82 2.11 -0.55 -0.88
C THR A 82 0.86 -0.62 -1.76
N ASP A 83 -0.34 -0.60 -1.16
CA ASP A 83 -1.59 -0.66 -1.91
C ASP A 83 -1.73 0.52 -2.89
N LEU A 84 -1.40 1.74 -2.45
CA LEU A 84 -1.41 2.93 -3.32
C LEU A 84 -0.39 2.82 -4.46
N ARG A 85 0.83 2.36 -4.15
CA ARG A 85 1.88 2.14 -5.14
C ARG A 85 1.49 1.11 -6.18
N LEU A 86 0.81 0.03 -5.80
CA LEU A 86 0.31 -0.98 -6.74
C LEU A 86 -0.71 -0.40 -7.74
N VAL A 87 -1.60 0.46 -7.27
CA VAL A 87 -2.57 1.15 -8.13
C VAL A 87 -1.86 2.09 -9.08
N LEU A 88 -0.95 2.93 -8.58
CA LEU A 88 -0.20 3.88 -9.41
C LEU A 88 0.68 3.17 -10.44
N ALA A 89 1.41 2.14 -10.04
CA ALA A 89 2.22 1.32 -10.94
C ALA A 89 1.37 0.70 -12.05
N ASP A 90 0.14 0.28 -11.75
CA ASP A 90 -0.76 -0.22 -12.77
C ASP A 90 -1.17 0.87 -13.78
N ARG A 91 -1.56 2.06 -13.31
CA ARG A 91 -1.96 3.20 -14.14
C ARG A 91 -0.81 3.82 -14.94
N LEU A 92 0.40 3.75 -14.42
CA LEU A 92 1.63 4.20 -15.07
C LEU A 92 2.23 3.11 -15.98
N GLU A 93 1.63 1.92 -16.01
CA GLU A 93 2.10 0.77 -16.78
C GLU A 93 3.51 0.27 -16.36
N ILE A 94 3.91 0.51 -15.11
CA ILE A 94 5.15 0.00 -14.54
C ILE A 94 4.99 -1.52 -14.33
N ARG A 95 5.85 -2.32 -14.95
CA ARG A 95 5.87 -3.78 -14.83
C ARG A 95 7.22 -4.31 -14.36
N THR A 96 8.28 -3.54 -14.60
CA THR A 96 9.68 -3.85 -14.29
C THR A 96 10.37 -2.65 -13.65
N ASP A 97 11.54 -2.90 -13.05
CA ASP A 97 12.38 -1.83 -12.50
C ASP A 97 12.83 -0.86 -13.60
N ALA A 98 13.12 -1.37 -14.80
CA ALA A 98 13.47 -0.57 -15.97
C ALA A 98 12.33 0.38 -16.40
N ASP A 99 11.07 -0.03 -16.28
CA ASP A 99 9.93 0.87 -16.56
C ASP A 99 9.87 2.02 -15.55
N SER A 100 10.23 1.75 -14.30
CA SER A 100 10.28 2.77 -13.25
C SER A 100 11.44 3.74 -13.48
N GLU A 101 12.62 3.26 -13.90
CA GLU A 101 13.77 4.11 -14.24
C GLU A 101 13.44 5.03 -15.43
N ALA A 102 12.91 4.45 -16.51
CA ALA A 102 12.52 5.21 -17.70
C ALA A 102 11.45 6.27 -17.39
N LEU A 103 10.54 5.98 -16.45
CA LEU A 103 9.55 6.95 -15.98
C LEU A 103 10.22 8.17 -15.33
N TYR A 104 11.21 7.95 -14.46
CA TYR A 104 11.92 9.04 -13.78
C TYR A 104 12.77 9.87 -14.74
N ASP A 105 13.44 9.24 -15.70
CA ASP A 105 14.22 9.94 -16.73
C ASP A 105 13.33 10.87 -17.58
N GLY A 106 12.09 10.44 -17.87
CA GLY A 106 11.12 11.22 -18.62
C GLY A 106 10.58 12.44 -17.88
N LEU A 107 10.52 12.41 -16.55
CA LEU A 107 9.92 13.49 -15.73
C LEU A 107 10.62 14.84 -15.92
N ALA A 108 11.94 14.85 -16.13
CA ALA A 108 12.71 16.09 -16.26
C ALA A 108 12.38 16.88 -17.54
N THR A 109 11.77 16.23 -18.53
CA THR A 109 11.45 16.82 -19.84
C THR A 109 9.95 16.83 -20.14
N ALA A 110 9.13 16.32 -19.22
CA ALA A 110 7.69 16.23 -19.40
C ALA A 110 6.99 17.58 -19.18
N PRO A 111 5.86 17.84 -19.86
CA PRO A 111 5.03 19.01 -19.58
C PRO A 111 4.51 19.01 -18.14
N GLU A 112 4.48 20.19 -17.51
CA GLU A 112 4.03 20.35 -16.11
C GLU A 112 2.55 19.95 -15.90
N ASP A 113 1.70 20.11 -16.92
CA ASP A 113 0.25 19.80 -16.86
C ASP A 113 -0.12 18.37 -17.27
N ASP A 114 0.86 17.46 -17.38
CA ASP A 114 0.59 16.06 -17.71
C ASP A 114 0.16 15.26 -16.47
N VAL A 115 -1.05 14.67 -16.54
CA VAL A 115 -1.58 13.77 -15.51
C VAL A 115 -0.61 12.62 -15.24
N ARG A 116 0.08 12.11 -16.27
CA ARG A 116 1.05 11.03 -16.10
C ARG A 116 2.25 11.49 -15.28
N THR A 117 2.77 12.68 -15.54
CA THR A 117 3.83 13.33 -14.75
C THR A 117 3.42 13.49 -13.28
N TYR A 118 2.19 13.94 -13.02
CA TYR A 118 1.67 14.04 -11.65
C TYR A 118 1.59 12.67 -10.97
N LEU A 119 1.01 11.66 -11.62
CA LEU A 119 0.90 10.31 -11.04
C LEU A 119 2.29 9.69 -10.76
N ALA A 120 3.25 9.96 -11.64
CA ALA A 120 4.63 9.52 -11.48
C ALA A 120 5.34 10.22 -10.31
N SER A 121 5.12 11.53 -10.13
CA SER A 121 5.68 12.25 -8.96
C SER A 121 5.07 11.75 -7.65
N VAL A 122 3.77 11.45 -7.61
CA VAL A 122 3.13 10.81 -6.46
C VAL A 122 3.70 9.41 -6.22
N TYR A 123 3.88 8.59 -7.26
CA TYR A 123 4.49 7.27 -7.13
C TYR A 123 5.91 7.35 -6.54
N GLY A 124 6.72 8.30 -6.98
CA GLY A 124 8.05 8.56 -6.43
C GLY A 124 8.01 9.02 -4.97
N ALA A 125 7.14 9.96 -4.63
CA ALA A 125 6.98 10.44 -3.26
C ALA A 125 6.56 9.32 -2.30
N LEU A 126 5.59 8.48 -2.70
CA LEU A 126 5.18 7.31 -1.91
C LEU A 126 6.29 6.27 -1.79
N SER A 127 7.14 6.15 -2.82
CA SER A 127 8.28 5.24 -2.79
C SER A 127 9.31 5.65 -1.74
N TRP A 128 9.71 6.92 -1.79
CA TRP A 128 10.61 7.52 -0.82
C TRP A 128 10.04 7.46 0.61
N LEU A 129 8.75 7.74 0.78
CA LEU A 129 8.09 7.68 2.09
C LEU A 129 8.10 6.26 2.66
N GLN A 130 7.84 5.25 1.82
CA GLN A 130 7.85 3.86 2.25
C GLN A 130 9.25 3.39 2.63
N GLU A 131 10.27 3.72 1.84
CA GLU A 131 11.67 3.41 2.17
C GLU A 131 12.08 4.05 3.49
N SER A 132 11.71 5.32 3.71
CA SER A 132 11.98 6.05 4.95
C SER A 132 11.31 5.39 6.16
N LEU A 133 10.04 5.00 6.02
CA LEU A 133 9.30 4.32 7.09
C LEU A 133 9.91 2.95 7.41
N LEU A 134 10.23 2.14 6.39
CA LEU A 134 10.85 0.82 6.56
C LEU A 134 12.22 0.91 7.23
N ALA A 135 13.04 1.91 6.88
CA ALA A 135 14.32 2.14 7.54
C ALA A 135 14.17 2.39 9.05
N VAL A 136 13.19 3.21 9.44
CA VAL A 136 12.89 3.48 10.86
C VAL A 136 12.34 2.23 11.56
N MET A 137 11.45 1.47 10.90
CA MET A 137 10.90 0.23 11.45
C MET A 137 11.99 -0.83 11.69
N LEU A 138 12.93 -0.98 10.76
CA LEU A 138 14.06 -1.91 10.89
C LEU A 138 14.98 -1.50 12.04
N ALA A 139 15.35 -0.22 12.11
CA ALA A 139 16.16 0.29 13.23
C ALA A 139 15.47 0.08 14.58
N ALA A 140 14.15 0.27 14.67
CA ALA A 140 13.37 0.04 15.87
C ALA A 140 13.27 -1.45 16.24
N HIS A 141 13.25 -2.34 15.24
CA HIS A 141 13.28 -3.79 15.45
C HIS A 141 14.65 -4.23 16.02
N ASP A 142 15.75 -3.75 15.45
CA ASP A 142 17.11 -4.10 15.86
C ASP A 142 17.47 -3.55 17.25
N ALA A 143 16.90 -2.41 17.63
CA ALA A 143 17.06 -1.83 18.97
C ALA A 143 16.31 -2.62 20.07
N ARG A 144 15.41 -3.55 19.72
CA ARG A 144 14.67 -4.37 20.68
C ARG A 144 15.55 -5.58 21.06
N PRO A 145 15.96 -5.74 22.33
CA PRO A 145 16.83 -6.84 22.72
C PRO A 145 16.17 -8.21 22.44
N PRO A 146 16.94 -9.23 22.05
CA PRO A 146 16.40 -10.57 21.81
C PRO A 146 15.89 -11.17 23.14
N GLY A 147 14.57 -11.34 23.25
CA GLY A 147 13.94 -12.16 24.28
C GLY A 147 13.58 -11.43 25.58
N GLY A 148 12.43 -10.75 25.59
CA GLY A 148 11.62 -10.72 26.80
C GLY A 148 11.08 -12.13 27.01
N ALA A 149 11.70 -12.89 27.91
CA ALA A 149 11.20 -14.19 28.31
C ALA A 149 9.73 -14.04 28.73
N ARG A 150 8.86 -14.89 28.17
CA ARG A 150 7.63 -15.29 28.84
C ARG A 150 8.06 -15.89 30.18
N SER A 151 7.95 -15.13 31.26
CA SER A 151 7.78 -15.71 32.57
C SER A 151 6.32 -16.17 32.65
N ASP A 152 6.10 -17.45 32.38
CA ASP A 152 4.97 -18.16 32.94
C ASP A 152 5.21 -18.19 34.47
N ASP A 153 4.38 -17.47 35.23
CA ASP A 153 3.94 -17.82 36.59
C ASP A 153 2.61 -17.12 36.91
#